data_AF-A0A1S9AAL8-F1
#
_entry.id   AF-A0A1S9AAL8-F1
#
_cell.length_a   1.000
_cell.length_b   1.000
_cell.length_c   1.000
_cell.angle_alpha   90.00
_cell.angle_beta   90.00
_cell.angle_gamma   90.00
#
_symmetry.space_group_name_H-M   'P 1'
#
loop_
_entity.id
_entity.type
_entity.pdbx_description
1 polymer ?
#
loop_
_entity_poly.entity_id
_entity_poly.type
_entity_poly.pdbx_seq_one_letter_code
_entity_poly.pdbx_strand_id
1 'polypeptide(L)'
;MTTTRIKLSQAVIDQEYRNDRAFTEVAGDLGAVIDAFAMVSGAIGENFPYYNTYNLSGSTLRLNFDENATRTYTGFQIANPASAQSAAFATGTEFYAPGVVTLGVFGQLNYEYAMVPTPTGPSLSLSPSALGYSIDGIRILTHLPRNSPEYPTDFGNIDLVMNGAMKFSANGDLRGTLTRVKAAAENYIASSTIDGMFDVVSNLDAVASGRSQSSVQGTLNAFDTSFRDGSYFRVSNASVAVSTSNPLDENRMVASSGNDDIGIELPGRLYQEIVVEAGAGSDLVSLKGGGGLLHVDGGAGNDVVVLQDGGHQVNGGAGFDVVKFGGARAGVTVSATGQQGGFSVKDATGAVSQLVGVERLLLSDAAVALDIDGVAGQAYRLYQAALNRAPDQGGLGFWINAMDKGTSLTSVAASVMDSKEFRDAYGVNPSNQELVTRFYENILHRAPEAAGLSYWVEQLDKGVARAAVLAGISESGENKVGLIGVMGNGFTYTPIEG
;
A
#
# COMPACT_ATOMS: atom_id res chain seq x y z
N MET A 1 4.86 1.06 -10.03
CA MET A 1 5.21 1.32 -8.63
C MET A 1 4.06 2.04 -8.00
N THR A 2 3.27 1.30 -7.23
CA THR A 2 2.26 1.87 -6.35
C THR A 2 3.00 2.64 -5.26
N THR A 3 2.46 3.78 -4.85
CA THR A 3 3.01 4.54 -3.73
C THR A 3 1.96 4.69 -2.65
N THR A 4 2.29 4.16 -1.47
CA THR A 4 1.47 4.21 -0.26
C THR A 4 2.12 5.11 0.77
N ARG A 5 1.37 6.05 1.33
CA ARG A 5 1.81 6.98 2.37
C ARG A 5 0.75 7.09 3.44
N ILE A 6 1.08 6.64 4.64
CA ILE A 6 0.19 6.70 5.81
C ILE A 6 0.89 7.51 6.88
N LYS A 7 0.19 8.50 7.42
CA LYS A 7 0.63 9.27 8.58
C LYS A 7 -0.57 9.56 9.46
N LEU A 8 -0.65 8.91 10.62
CA LEU A 8 -1.80 9.04 11.52
C LEU A 8 -1.39 9.57 12.88
N SER A 9 -2.19 10.48 13.43
CA SER A 9 -2.04 10.95 14.81
C SER A 9 -2.69 9.96 15.79
N GLN A 10 -2.38 10.11 17.09
CA GLN A 10 -3.08 9.35 18.13
C GLN A 10 -4.58 9.65 18.15
N ALA A 11 -4.99 10.89 17.86
CA ALA A 11 -6.40 11.27 17.86
C ALA A 11 -7.19 10.56 16.75
N VAL A 12 -6.57 10.38 15.57
CA VAL A 12 -7.15 9.65 14.44
C VAL A 12 -7.26 8.16 14.77
N ILE A 13 -6.18 7.52 15.24
CA ILE A 13 -6.23 6.10 15.64
C ILE A 13 -7.28 5.84 16.74
N ASP A 14 -7.38 6.73 17.72
CA ASP A 14 -8.38 6.62 18.79
C ASP A 14 -9.81 6.81 18.29
N GLN A 15 -10.03 7.64 17.26
CA GLN A 15 -11.34 7.85 16.66
C GLN A 15 -11.73 6.65 15.78
N GLU A 16 -10.85 6.15 14.91
CA GLU A 16 -11.16 4.97 14.09
C GLU A 16 -11.47 3.76 14.98
N TYR A 17 -10.68 3.52 16.03
CA TYR A 17 -10.98 2.46 16.98
C TYR A 17 -12.36 2.61 17.66
N ARG A 18 -12.84 3.84 17.89
CA ARG A 18 -14.21 4.07 18.38
C ARG A 18 -15.24 3.78 17.30
N ASN A 19 -14.98 4.20 16.07
CA ASN A 19 -15.86 4.00 14.92
C ASN A 19 -16.06 2.50 14.67
N ASP A 20 -14.98 1.71 14.59
CA ASP A 20 -15.03 0.27 14.30
C ASP A 20 -15.82 -0.52 15.36
N ARG A 21 -15.79 -0.06 16.61
CA ARG A 21 -16.59 -0.68 17.69
C ARG A 21 -18.04 -0.20 17.73
N ALA A 22 -18.33 0.98 17.19
CA ALA A 22 -19.66 1.57 17.17
C ALA A 22 -20.46 1.16 15.93
N PHE A 23 -19.79 0.87 14.82
CA PHE A 23 -20.38 0.55 13.53
C PHE A 23 -20.01 -0.87 13.10
N THR A 24 -21.00 -1.75 12.94
CA THR A 24 -20.83 -2.96 12.15
C THR A 24 -20.51 -2.53 10.72
N GLU A 25 -19.36 -2.94 10.17
CA GLU A 25 -18.87 -2.59 8.83
C GLU A 25 -20.01 -2.32 7.84
N VAL A 26 -20.18 -1.04 7.46
CA VAL A 26 -20.83 -0.75 6.19
C VAL A 26 -19.78 -1.09 5.15
N ALA A 27 -19.84 -2.33 4.63
CA ALA A 27 -18.98 -2.76 3.55
C ALA A 27 -18.96 -1.65 2.48
N GLY A 28 -17.77 -1.09 2.22
CA GLY A 28 -17.54 0.05 1.34
C GLY A 28 -17.77 -0.29 -0.12
N ASP A 29 -18.99 -0.68 -0.47
CA ASP A 29 -19.40 -0.85 -1.86
C ASP A 29 -19.69 0.52 -2.46
N LEU A 30 -18.99 0.85 -3.54
CA LEU A 30 -19.20 2.08 -4.31
C LEU A 30 -20.65 2.15 -4.85
N GLY A 31 -21.34 1.01 -4.96
CA GLY A 31 -22.77 0.93 -5.24
C GLY A 31 -23.65 1.59 -4.18
N ALA A 32 -23.31 1.46 -2.88
CA ALA A 32 -24.06 2.10 -1.80
C ALA A 32 -24.04 3.63 -1.88
N VAL A 33 -22.97 4.20 -2.46
CA VAL A 33 -22.85 5.64 -2.69
C VAL A 33 -23.86 6.11 -3.76
N ILE A 34 -24.07 5.32 -4.82
CA ILE A 34 -25.11 5.57 -5.83
C ILE A 34 -26.50 5.35 -5.23
N ASP A 35 -26.66 4.34 -4.36
CA ASP A 35 -27.93 4.07 -3.69
C ASP A 35 -28.34 5.22 -2.76
N ALA A 36 -27.38 5.83 -2.05
CA ALA A 36 -27.64 7.02 -1.25
C ALA A 36 -28.22 8.18 -2.08
N PHE A 37 -27.75 8.38 -3.32
CA PHE A 37 -28.34 9.35 -4.23
C PHE A 37 -29.78 9.00 -4.60
N ALA A 38 -30.05 7.74 -4.96
CA ALA A 38 -31.41 7.30 -5.29
C ALA A 38 -32.37 7.50 -4.11
N MET A 39 -31.95 7.12 -2.90
CA MET A 39 -32.76 7.26 -1.68
C MET A 39 -33.04 8.73 -1.34
N VAL A 40 -32.02 9.60 -1.37
CA VAL A 40 -32.20 11.04 -1.11
C VAL A 40 -33.11 11.67 -2.17
N SER A 41 -32.91 11.34 -3.44
CA SER A 41 -33.76 11.84 -4.54
C SER A 41 -35.22 11.39 -4.38
N GLY A 42 -35.45 10.13 -4.03
CA GLY A 42 -36.79 9.58 -3.76
C GLY A 42 -37.46 10.28 -2.59
N ALA A 43 -36.75 10.41 -1.45
CA ALA A 43 -37.27 11.08 -0.26
C ALA A 43 -37.61 12.56 -0.51
N ILE A 44 -36.84 13.27 -1.35
CA ILE A 44 -37.18 14.64 -1.77
C ILE A 44 -38.49 14.64 -2.57
N GLY A 45 -38.68 13.69 -3.49
CA GLY A 45 -39.90 13.57 -4.29
C GLY A 45 -41.15 13.29 -3.45
N GLU A 46 -41.02 12.47 -2.40
CA GLU A 46 -42.10 12.14 -1.49
C GLU A 46 -42.46 13.29 -0.53
N ASN A 47 -41.45 13.96 0.04
CA ASN A 47 -41.67 15.02 1.03
C ASN A 47 -41.96 16.38 0.40
N PHE A 48 -41.50 16.64 -0.83
CA PHE A 48 -41.71 17.90 -1.55
C PHE A 48 -42.32 17.68 -2.95
N PRO A 49 -43.51 17.07 -3.05
CA PRO A 49 -44.09 16.66 -4.32
C PRO A 49 -44.58 17.85 -5.18
N TYR A 50 -44.88 18.99 -4.56
CA TYR A 50 -45.44 20.17 -5.23
C TYR A 50 -44.72 21.45 -4.82
N TYR A 51 -44.42 22.30 -5.80
CA TYR A 51 -43.90 23.64 -5.53
C TYR A 51 -45.05 24.65 -5.40
N ASN A 52 -44.82 25.71 -4.63
CA ASN A 52 -45.77 26.79 -4.36
C ASN A 52 -45.68 27.92 -5.38
N THR A 53 -44.44 28.34 -5.70
CA THR A 53 -44.18 29.43 -6.65
C THR A 53 -42.94 29.13 -7.49
N TYR A 54 -42.84 29.77 -8.65
CA TYR A 54 -41.63 29.73 -9.47
C TYR A 54 -41.18 31.12 -9.87
N ASN A 55 -39.88 31.27 -10.14
CA ASN A 55 -39.27 32.46 -10.70
C ASN A 55 -38.30 32.05 -11.82
N LEU A 56 -38.49 32.59 -13.01
CA LEU A 56 -37.56 32.45 -14.13
C LEU A 56 -36.88 33.80 -14.35
N SER A 57 -35.56 33.86 -14.16
CA SER A 57 -34.76 35.07 -14.36
C SER A 57 -33.50 34.71 -15.15
N GLY A 58 -33.38 35.24 -16.37
CA GLY A 58 -32.33 34.84 -17.30
C GLY A 58 -32.37 33.34 -17.58
N SER A 59 -31.25 32.65 -17.33
CA SER A 59 -31.11 31.19 -17.48
C SER A 59 -31.23 30.45 -16.14
N THR A 60 -31.86 31.05 -15.13
CA THR A 60 -32.08 30.43 -13.82
C THR A 60 -33.57 30.30 -13.56
N LEU A 61 -34.05 29.05 -13.43
CA LEU A 61 -35.41 28.75 -12.96
C LEU A 61 -35.32 28.31 -11.50
N ARG A 62 -36.03 29.00 -10.61
CA ARG A 62 -36.16 28.63 -9.20
C ARG A 62 -37.60 28.24 -8.89
N LEU A 63 -37.79 27.05 -8.32
CA LEU A 63 -39.04 26.58 -7.74
C LEU A 63 -38.92 26.69 -6.22
N ASN A 64 -39.96 27.21 -5.57
CA ASN A 64 -40.04 27.32 -4.11
C ASN A 64 -41.10 26.36 -3.59
N PHE A 65 -40.76 25.57 -2.60
CA PHE A 65 -41.60 24.55 -1.95
C PHE A 65 -41.96 25.01 -0.53
N ASP A 66 -42.67 24.15 0.20
CA ASP A 66 -42.89 24.34 1.63
C ASP A 66 -41.57 24.29 2.42
N GLU A 67 -41.63 24.72 3.68
CA GLU A 67 -40.49 24.71 4.61
C GLU A 67 -39.26 25.52 4.11
N ASN A 68 -39.50 26.48 3.21
CA ASN A 68 -38.47 27.27 2.52
C ASN A 68 -37.50 26.43 1.69
N ALA A 69 -37.87 25.20 1.33
CA ALA A 69 -37.10 24.38 0.41
C ALA A 69 -37.18 24.96 -1.01
N THR A 70 -36.12 24.81 -1.80
CA THR A 70 -36.07 25.35 -3.17
C THR A 70 -35.39 24.40 -4.13
N ARG A 71 -35.81 24.39 -5.40
CA ARG A 71 -35.10 23.74 -6.50
C ARG A 71 -34.67 24.77 -7.52
N THR A 72 -33.38 24.88 -7.77
CA THR A 72 -32.81 25.83 -8.73
C THR A 72 -32.24 25.07 -9.92
N TYR A 73 -32.70 25.39 -11.12
CA TYR A 73 -32.13 24.91 -12.38
C TYR A 73 -31.21 25.99 -12.96
N THR A 74 -29.98 25.61 -13.30
CA THR A 74 -28.97 26.51 -13.87
C THR A 74 -28.78 26.27 -15.35
N GLY A 75 -28.56 27.34 -16.13
CA GLY A 75 -28.47 27.22 -17.60
C GLY A 75 -29.78 26.74 -18.22
N PHE A 76 -30.91 27.04 -17.58
CA PHE A 76 -32.25 26.64 -18.01
C PHE A 76 -32.64 27.37 -19.29
N GLN A 77 -33.10 26.62 -20.29
CA GLN A 77 -33.56 27.14 -21.58
C GLN A 77 -34.79 26.36 -22.05
N ILE A 78 -35.76 27.07 -22.61
CA ILE A 78 -36.95 26.51 -23.28
C ILE A 78 -36.69 26.60 -24.77
N ALA A 79 -36.75 25.48 -25.50
CA ALA A 79 -36.41 25.42 -26.92
C ALA A 79 -37.33 26.32 -27.77
N ASN A 80 -38.62 26.35 -27.43
CA ASN A 80 -39.60 27.28 -28.01
C ASN A 80 -40.41 27.98 -26.91
N PRO A 81 -39.95 29.15 -26.41
CA PRO A 81 -40.61 29.90 -25.33
C PRO A 81 -42.02 30.40 -25.67
N ALA A 82 -42.38 30.45 -26.96
CA ALA A 82 -43.71 30.89 -27.38
C ALA A 82 -44.76 29.76 -27.32
N SER A 83 -44.32 28.51 -27.15
CA SER A 83 -45.22 27.35 -27.09
C SER A 83 -45.61 27.03 -25.64
N ALA A 84 -46.87 26.65 -25.43
CA ALA A 84 -47.34 26.15 -24.14
C ALA A 84 -46.74 24.77 -23.79
N GLN A 85 -46.18 24.06 -24.77
CA GLN A 85 -45.45 22.81 -24.61
C GLN A 85 -44.17 22.83 -25.45
N SER A 86 -43.02 22.52 -24.86
CA SER A 86 -41.74 22.53 -25.57
C SER A 86 -40.71 21.64 -24.89
N ALA A 87 -39.64 21.29 -25.60
CA ALA A 87 -38.46 20.78 -24.94
C ALA A 87 -37.81 21.88 -24.09
N ALA A 88 -37.28 21.53 -22.94
CA ALA A 88 -36.44 22.41 -22.12
C ALA A 88 -35.19 21.66 -21.68
N PHE A 89 -34.13 22.40 -21.36
CA PHE A 89 -32.90 21.80 -20.84
C PHE A 89 -32.27 22.68 -19.77
N ALA A 90 -31.51 22.04 -18.88
CA ALA A 90 -30.68 22.70 -17.88
C ALA A 90 -29.28 22.09 -17.88
N THR A 91 -28.31 22.87 -17.43
CA THR A 91 -26.92 22.43 -17.20
C THR A 91 -26.68 21.89 -15.78
N GLY A 92 -27.69 22.01 -14.92
CA GLY A 92 -27.68 21.47 -13.57
C GLY A 92 -28.96 21.81 -12.82
N THR A 93 -29.17 21.11 -11.72
CA THR A 93 -30.24 21.37 -10.76
C THR A 93 -29.71 21.20 -9.34
N GLU A 94 -30.15 22.06 -8.42
CA GLU A 94 -29.83 21.97 -7.01
C GLU A 94 -31.13 22.08 -6.20
N PHE A 95 -31.46 21.04 -5.45
CA PHE A 95 -32.50 21.08 -4.43
C PHE A 95 -31.86 21.39 -3.07
N TYR A 96 -32.37 22.41 -2.38
CA TYR A 96 -31.93 22.81 -1.05
C TYR A 96 -33.12 22.77 -0.10
N ALA A 97 -33.03 21.95 0.95
CA ALA A 97 -33.94 21.93 2.08
C ALA A 97 -33.19 22.39 3.34
N PRO A 98 -33.55 23.56 3.92
CA PRO A 98 -32.91 24.08 5.12
C PRO A 98 -32.94 23.07 6.27
N GLY A 99 -31.81 22.88 6.96
CA GLY A 99 -31.74 21.94 8.10
C GLY A 99 -31.71 20.46 7.70
N VAL A 100 -31.71 20.13 6.40
CA VAL A 100 -31.81 18.76 5.90
C VAL A 100 -30.69 18.44 4.92
N VAL A 101 -30.78 18.92 3.68
CA VAL A 101 -29.90 18.46 2.59
C VAL A 101 -29.81 19.46 1.43
N THR A 102 -28.69 19.43 0.72
CA THR A 102 -28.56 19.91 -0.66
C THR A 102 -28.31 18.72 -1.57
N LEU A 103 -29.11 18.59 -2.62
CA LEU A 103 -28.91 17.61 -3.68
C LEU A 103 -28.67 18.34 -5.00
N GLY A 104 -27.44 18.26 -5.51
CA GLY A 104 -27.04 18.79 -6.81
C GLY A 104 -26.89 17.68 -7.86
N VAL A 105 -27.36 17.94 -9.07
CA VAL A 105 -27.10 17.10 -10.26
C VAL A 105 -26.63 18.03 -11.38
N PHE A 106 -25.46 17.72 -11.97
CA PHE A 106 -24.79 18.55 -12.95
C PHE A 106 -24.63 17.79 -14.27
N GLY A 107 -24.77 18.49 -15.40
CA GLY A 107 -24.71 17.91 -16.73
C GLY A 107 -25.87 18.38 -17.62
N GLN A 108 -26.11 17.72 -18.74
CA GLN A 108 -27.21 18.06 -19.64
C GLN A 108 -28.51 17.35 -19.21
N LEU A 109 -29.43 18.11 -18.63
CA LEU A 109 -30.73 17.63 -18.13
C LEU A 109 -31.84 18.03 -19.11
N ASN A 110 -32.45 17.06 -19.82
CA ASN A 110 -33.48 17.32 -20.82
C ASN A 110 -34.89 17.03 -20.29
N TYR A 111 -35.77 18.03 -20.38
CA TYR A 111 -37.14 18.01 -19.85
C TYR A 111 -38.17 18.24 -20.96
N GLU A 112 -39.37 17.71 -20.75
CA GLU A 112 -40.60 18.22 -21.38
C GLU A 112 -41.16 19.33 -20.50
N TYR A 113 -41.32 20.52 -21.09
CA TYR A 113 -41.89 21.69 -20.46
C TYR A 113 -43.35 21.86 -20.89
N ALA A 114 -44.23 22.14 -19.92
CA ALA A 114 -45.62 22.50 -20.20
C ALA A 114 -46.13 23.60 -19.26
N MET A 115 -46.89 24.55 -19.80
CA MET A 115 -47.70 25.48 -19.00
C MET A 115 -49.11 24.91 -18.87
N VAL A 116 -49.44 24.46 -17.65
CA VAL A 116 -50.71 23.83 -17.31
C VAL A 116 -51.66 24.89 -16.72
N PRO A 117 -52.83 25.16 -17.32
CA PRO A 117 -53.81 26.06 -16.72
C PRO A 117 -54.31 25.49 -15.39
N THR A 118 -54.27 26.29 -14.33
CA THR A 118 -54.88 25.95 -13.03
C THR A 118 -55.85 27.04 -12.59
N PRO A 119 -56.78 26.77 -11.64
CA PRO A 119 -57.73 27.77 -11.14
C PRO A 119 -57.06 29.02 -10.55
N THR A 120 -55.81 28.92 -10.10
CA THR A 120 -55.03 30.01 -9.49
C THR A 120 -54.02 30.65 -10.47
N GLY A 121 -54.02 30.23 -11.74
CA GLY A 121 -53.12 30.72 -12.79
C GLY A 121 -52.38 29.57 -13.51
N PRO A 122 -51.65 29.85 -14.61
CA PRO A 122 -50.86 28.82 -15.28
C PRO A 122 -49.69 28.35 -14.40
N SER A 123 -49.57 27.04 -14.21
CA SER A 123 -48.50 26.36 -13.48
C SER A 123 -47.50 25.77 -14.47
N LEU A 124 -46.21 25.88 -14.15
CA LEU A 124 -45.11 25.27 -14.90
C LEU A 124 -44.96 23.79 -14.53
N SER A 125 -44.90 22.91 -15.51
CA SER A 125 -44.59 21.49 -15.35
C SER A 125 -43.29 21.16 -16.07
N LEU A 126 -42.43 20.39 -15.40
CA LEU A 126 -41.23 19.79 -15.96
C LEU A 126 -41.26 18.30 -15.68
N SER A 127 -41.25 17.49 -16.74
CA SER A 127 -41.08 16.04 -16.64
C SER A 127 -39.81 15.60 -17.38
N PRO A 128 -39.14 14.51 -16.95
CA PRO A 128 -38.02 13.96 -17.69
C PRO A 128 -38.42 13.69 -19.15
N SER A 129 -37.60 14.12 -20.10
CA SER A 129 -37.84 13.82 -21.52
C SER A 129 -37.36 12.40 -21.88
N ALA A 130 -37.80 11.89 -23.02
CA ALA A 130 -37.32 10.61 -23.55
C ALA A 130 -35.81 10.61 -23.89
N LEU A 131 -35.20 11.80 -24.04
CA LEU A 131 -33.74 11.94 -24.24
C LEU A 131 -32.95 11.64 -22.95
N GLY A 132 -33.60 11.63 -21.79
CA GLY A 132 -32.96 11.42 -20.50
C GLY A 132 -31.98 12.53 -20.12
N TYR A 133 -31.09 12.25 -19.17
CA TYR A 133 -30.05 13.15 -18.70
C TYR A 133 -28.67 12.58 -19.01
N SER A 134 -27.73 13.45 -19.37
CA SER A 134 -26.29 13.17 -19.30
C SER A 134 -25.76 13.85 -18.05
N ILE A 135 -25.29 13.08 -17.08
CA ILE A 135 -24.90 13.53 -15.75
C ILE A 135 -23.38 13.46 -15.65
N ASP A 136 -22.77 14.61 -15.38
CA ASP A 136 -21.32 14.78 -15.20
C ASP A 136 -20.91 14.74 -13.71
N GLY A 137 -21.87 15.02 -12.83
CA GLY A 137 -21.66 14.90 -11.40
C GLY A 137 -22.92 15.02 -10.55
N ILE A 138 -22.81 14.53 -9.32
CA ILE A 138 -23.85 14.55 -8.31
C ILE A 138 -23.22 15.04 -7.01
N ARG A 139 -23.94 15.84 -6.23
CA ARG A 139 -23.52 16.28 -4.90
C ARG A 139 -24.62 16.08 -3.89
N ILE A 140 -24.30 15.53 -2.73
CA ILE A 140 -25.17 15.42 -1.57
C ILE A 140 -24.46 16.09 -0.40
N LEU A 141 -25.06 17.14 0.16
CA LEU A 141 -24.52 17.82 1.34
C LEU A 141 -25.59 17.86 2.42
N THR A 142 -25.31 17.30 3.60
CA THR A 142 -26.24 17.39 4.74
C THR A 142 -26.14 18.75 5.42
N HIS A 143 -27.25 19.23 5.98
CA HIS A 143 -27.34 20.50 6.72
C HIS A 143 -27.99 20.33 8.10
N LEU A 144 -27.78 19.18 8.73
CA LEU A 144 -28.40 18.85 10.01
C LEU A 144 -27.89 19.81 11.10
N PRO A 145 -28.79 20.44 11.89
CA PRO A 145 -28.40 21.24 13.04
C PRO A 145 -27.69 20.39 14.09
N ARG A 146 -26.66 20.94 14.77
CA ARG A 146 -25.89 20.21 15.82
C ARG A 146 -26.74 19.72 16.99
N ASN A 147 -27.92 20.28 17.20
CA ASN A 147 -28.86 19.88 18.24
C ASN A 147 -29.94 18.88 17.76
N SER A 148 -29.92 18.48 16.48
CA SER A 148 -30.82 17.44 15.97
C SER A 148 -30.32 16.06 16.43
N PRO A 149 -31.23 15.13 16.82
CA PRO A 149 -30.85 13.77 17.18
C PRO A 149 -30.29 12.96 15.99
N GLU A 150 -30.57 13.39 14.77
CA GLU A 150 -30.03 12.80 13.53
C GLU A 150 -28.61 13.30 13.18
N TYR A 151 -28.11 14.34 13.84
CA TYR A 151 -26.76 14.87 13.59
C TYR A 151 -25.68 13.86 14.01
N PRO A 152 -24.85 13.34 13.08
CA PRO A 152 -23.82 12.37 13.42
C PRO A 152 -22.69 13.08 14.16
N THR A 153 -22.58 12.88 15.48
CA THR A 153 -21.65 13.68 16.29
C THR A 153 -20.17 13.48 15.94
N ASP A 154 -19.77 12.28 15.50
CA ASP A 154 -18.39 11.96 15.11
C ASP A 154 -17.96 12.66 13.81
N PHE A 155 -18.79 12.60 12.77
CA PHE A 155 -18.46 13.13 11.44
C PHE A 155 -18.96 14.57 11.23
N GLY A 156 -20.11 14.90 11.83
CA GLY A 156 -20.90 16.09 11.52
C GLY A 156 -21.49 16.05 10.12
N ASN A 157 -21.80 17.22 9.56
CA ASN A 157 -22.35 17.24 8.21
C ASN A 157 -21.37 16.69 7.16
N ILE A 158 -21.90 15.98 6.17
CA ILE A 158 -21.13 15.29 5.14
C ILE A 158 -21.40 15.95 3.78
N ASP A 159 -20.34 16.21 3.02
CA ASP A 159 -20.36 16.64 1.62
C ASP A 159 -19.82 15.50 0.75
N LEU A 160 -20.70 14.86 0.00
CA LEU A 160 -20.40 13.77 -0.93
C LEU A 160 -20.56 14.28 -2.36
N VAL A 161 -19.52 14.15 -3.16
CA VAL A 161 -19.48 14.53 -4.57
C VAL A 161 -19.06 13.32 -5.40
N MET A 162 -19.83 13.03 -6.44
CA MET A 162 -19.53 11.99 -7.42
C MET A 162 -19.35 12.65 -8.78
N ASN A 163 -18.31 12.26 -9.52
CA ASN A 163 -18.02 12.76 -10.86
C ASN A 163 -17.79 11.61 -11.82
N GLY A 164 -18.28 11.75 -13.05
CA GLY A 164 -18.22 10.72 -14.06
C GLY A 164 -19.10 11.06 -15.25
N ALA A 165 -19.09 10.24 -16.29
CA ALA A 165 -19.98 10.38 -17.44
C ALA A 165 -21.10 9.34 -17.33
N MET A 166 -22.28 9.75 -16.85
CA MET A 166 -23.43 8.87 -16.63
C MET A 166 -24.64 9.31 -17.46
N LYS A 167 -25.53 8.37 -17.76
CA LYS A 167 -26.79 8.61 -18.45
C LYS A 167 -27.94 8.08 -17.62
N PHE A 168 -28.91 8.94 -17.35
CA PHE A 168 -30.17 8.59 -16.71
C PHE A 168 -31.29 8.59 -17.74
N SER A 169 -32.03 7.49 -17.84
CA SER A 169 -33.17 7.37 -18.76
C SER A 169 -34.48 7.71 -18.07
N ALA A 170 -35.53 7.97 -18.86
CA ALA A 170 -36.88 8.21 -18.33
C ALA A 170 -37.49 7.01 -17.57
N ASN A 171 -36.93 5.80 -17.73
CA ASN A 171 -37.38 4.57 -17.04
C ASN A 171 -36.63 4.31 -15.72
N GLY A 172 -35.87 5.29 -15.23
CA GLY A 172 -35.12 5.17 -13.98
C GLY A 172 -33.72 4.55 -14.12
N ASP A 173 -33.36 4.01 -15.30
CA ASP A 173 -32.05 3.38 -15.50
C ASP A 173 -30.92 4.42 -15.50
N LEU A 174 -29.87 4.14 -14.72
CA LEU A 174 -28.61 4.88 -14.71
C LEU A 174 -27.48 3.98 -15.23
N ARG A 175 -26.73 4.44 -16.23
CA ARG A 175 -25.55 3.74 -16.77
C ARG A 175 -24.42 4.70 -17.10
N GLY A 176 -23.18 4.29 -16.92
CA GLY A 176 -22.02 5.04 -17.39
C GLY A 176 -20.79 4.75 -16.56
N THR A 177 -19.88 5.72 -16.51
CA THR A 177 -18.60 5.56 -15.81
C THR A 177 -18.43 6.65 -14.77
N LEU A 178 -18.24 6.25 -13.52
CA LEU A 178 -17.82 7.08 -12.40
C LEU A 178 -16.28 7.13 -12.40
N THR A 179 -15.72 8.34 -12.28
CA THR A 179 -14.27 8.56 -12.31
C THR A 179 -13.70 9.04 -10.98
N ARG A 180 -14.53 9.69 -10.16
CA ARG A 180 -14.14 10.17 -8.83
C ARG A 180 -15.31 10.16 -7.87
N VAL A 181 -15.07 9.72 -6.64
CA VAL A 181 -15.92 9.99 -5.48
C VAL A 181 -15.12 10.78 -4.48
N LYS A 182 -15.69 11.86 -3.95
CA LYS A 182 -15.10 12.70 -2.92
C LYS A 182 -16.08 12.85 -1.77
N ALA A 183 -15.65 12.55 -0.56
CA ALA A 183 -16.37 12.86 0.66
C ALA A 183 -15.58 13.89 1.50
N ALA A 184 -16.28 14.72 2.26
CA ALA A 184 -15.71 15.55 3.31
C ALA A 184 -16.69 15.57 4.49
N ALA A 185 -16.18 15.67 5.70
CA ALA A 185 -16.98 15.70 6.92
C ALA A 185 -16.67 16.96 7.75
N GLU A 186 -17.65 17.49 8.45
CA GLU A 186 -17.53 18.73 9.21
C GLU A 186 -16.44 18.68 10.30
N ASN A 187 -16.35 17.56 11.05
CA ASN A 187 -15.52 17.49 12.26
C ASN A 187 -14.20 16.71 12.08
N TYR A 188 -14.17 15.67 11.26
CA TYR A 188 -13.11 14.65 11.31
C TYR A 188 -12.29 14.52 10.01
N ILE A 189 -12.94 14.15 8.92
CA ILE A 189 -12.33 13.95 7.59
C ILE A 189 -12.34 15.29 6.84
N ALA A 190 -11.16 15.82 6.49
CA ALA A 190 -11.07 17.03 5.67
C ALA A 190 -11.45 16.73 4.21
N SER A 191 -10.97 15.60 3.69
CA SER A 191 -11.42 15.03 2.42
C SER A 191 -11.04 13.56 2.33
N SER A 192 -11.87 12.75 1.67
CA SER A 192 -11.56 11.41 1.20
C SER A 192 -11.88 11.35 -0.29
N THR A 193 -10.96 10.91 -1.12
CA THR A 193 -11.16 10.78 -2.57
C THR A 193 -10.81 9.38 -3.04
N ILE A 194 -11.69 8.82 -3.87
CA ILE A 194 -11.50 7.56 -4.60
C ILE A 194 -11.46 7.93 -6.08
N ASP A 195 -10.35 7.63 -6.76
CA ASP A 195 -10.15 7.87 -8.18
C ASP A 195 -10.01 6.55 -8.93
N GLY A 196 -10.66 6.45 -10.08
CA GLY A 196 -10.63 5.24 -10.88
C GLY A 196 -11.45 5.34 -12.14
N MET A 197 -11.75 4.18 -12.71
CA MET A 197 -12.68 4.02 -13.81
C MET A 197 -13.67 2.95 -13.40
N PHE A 198 -14.87 3.36 -13.01
CA PHE A 198 -15.89 2.47 -12.47
C PHE A 198 -17.16 2.50 -13.31
N ASP A 199 -17.49 1.38 -13.93
CA ASP A 199 -18.76 1.21 -14.62
C ASP A 199 -19.90 1.10 -13.61
N VAL A 200 -20.93 1.91 -13.80
CA VAL A 200 -22.13 1.98 -12.97
C VAL A 200 -23.31 1.44 -13.77
N VAL A 201 -24.09 0.56 -13.14
CA VAL A 201 -25.39 0.10 -13.63
C VAL A 201 -26.38 0.11 -12.47
N SER A 202 -27.47 0.87 -12.61
CA SER A 202 -28.50 0.99 -11.58
C SER A 202 -29.88 1.27 -12.19
N ASN A 203 -30.92 1.10 -11.37
CA ASN A 203 -32.27 1.63 -11.62
C ASN A 203 -32.69 2.43 -10.38
N LEU A 204 -32.65 3.76 -10.48
CA LEU A 204 -32.78 4.64 -9.32
C LEU A 204 -34.17 4.57 -8.68
N ASP A 205 -35.22 4.35 -9.48
CA ASP A 205 -36.58 4.20 -8.97
C ASP A 205 -36.75 2.90 -8.17
N ALA A 206 -36.17 1.81 -8.66
CA ALA A 206 -36.16 0.53 -7.96
C ALA A 206 -35.31 0.60 -6.70
N VAL A 207 -34.15 1.24 -6.73
CA VAL A 207 -33.31 1.46 -5.54
C VAL A 207 -34.02 2.31 -4.49
N ALA A 208 -34.60 3.44 -4.87
CA ALA A 208 -35.34 4.32 -3.96
C ALA A 208 -36.53 3.59 -3.31
N SER A 209 -37.11 2.61 -4.00
CA SER A 209 -38.19 1.75 -3.46
C SER A 209 -37.68 0.55 -2.64
N GLY A 210 -36.37 0.37 -2.46
CA GLY A 210 -35.77 -0.80 -1.82
C GLY A 210 -35.90 -2.11 -2.62
N ARG A 211 -36.15 -2.04 -3.94
CA ARG A 211 -36.35 -3.20 -4.83
C ARG A 211 -35.08 -3.68 -5.53
N SER A 212 -34.00 -2.89 -5.52
CA SER A 212 -32.72 -3.23 -6.14
C SER A 212 -31.57 -2.49 -5.45
N GLN A 213 -30.33 -2.82 -5.83
CA GLN A 213 -29.11 -2.12 -5.44
C GLN A 213 -28.30 -1.77 -6.69
N SER A 214 -27.52 -0.71 -6.63
CA SER A 214 -26.62 -0.32 -7.72
C SER A 214 -25.43 -1.27 -7.82
N SER A 215 -25.02 -1.57 -9.05
CA SER A 215 -23.81 -2.33 -9.33
C SER A 215 -22.71 -1.41 -9.80
N VAL A 216 -21.54 -1.54 -9.18
CA VAL A 216 -20.33 -0.81 -9.55
C VAL A 216 -19.17 -1.78 -9.69
N GLN A 217 -18.44 -1.68 -10.80
CA GLN A 217 -17.26 -2.48 -11.06
C GLN A 217 -16.21 -1.67 -11.82
N GLY A 218 -14.93 -1.93 -11.63
CA GLY A 218 -13.91 -1.19 -12.34
C GLY A 218 -12.51 -1.32 -11.76
N THR A 219 -11.68 -0.32 -12.03
CA THR A 219 -10.30 -0.26 -11.53
C THR A 219 -10.09 1.00 -10.69
N LEU A 220 -9.59 0.81 -9.47
CA LEU A 220 -9.10 1.86 -8.59
C LEU A 220 -7.69 2.29 -9.02
N ASN A 221 -7.49 3.59 -9.18
CA ASN A 221 -6.21 4.21 -9.53
C ASN A 221 -5.54 4.92 -8.34
N ALA A 222 -6.33 5.58 -7.49
CA ALA A 222 -5.83 6.26 -6.30
C ALA A 222 -6.89 6.39 -5.21
N PHE A 223 -6.41 6.51 -3.98
CA PHE A 223 -7.21 6.79 -2.79
C PHE A 223 -6.46 7.80 -1.93
N ASP A 224 -7.12 8.86 -1.48
CA ASP A 224 -6.52 9.87 -0.59
C ASP A 224 -7.54 10.30 0.45
N THR A 225 -7.30 9.92 1.69
CA THR A 225 -8.00 10.46 2.85
C THR A 225 -7.05 11.38 3.61
N SER A 226 -7.46 12.63 3.78
CA SER A 226 -6.78 13.66 4.55
C SER A 226 -7.67 14.07 5.72
N PHE A 227 -7.12 14.07 6.92
CA PHE A 227 -7.80 14.42 8.16
C PHE A 227 -7.53 15.89 8.52
N ARG A 228 -8.39 16.47 9.35
CA ARG A 228 -8.29 17.90 9.72
C ARG A 228 -7.07 18.24 10.59
N ASP A 229 -6.46 17.25 11.22
CA ASP A 229 -5.24 17.42 12.03
C ASP A 229 -3.93 17.30 11.23
N GLY A 230 -4.03 17.10 9.90
CA GLY A 230 -2.89 16.91 9.01
C GLY A 230 -2.47 15.45 8.82
N SER A 231 -3.11 14.50 9.50
CA SER A 231 -2.97 13.07 9.21
C SER A 231 -3.49 12.74 7.81
N TYR A 232 -3.03 11.64 7.23
CA TYR A 232 -3.51 11.16 5.94
C TYR A 232 -3.28 9.64 5.74
N PHE A 233 -4.07 9.07 4.84
CA PHE A 233 -3.85 7.78 4.19
C PHE A 233 -3.90 8.03 2.69
N ARG A 234 -2.84 7.71 1.96
CA ARG A 234 -2.74 7.94 0.52
C ARG A 234 -2.19 6.74 -0.20
N VAL A 235 -2.84 6.37 -1.30
CA VAL A 235 -2.39 5.38 -2.26
C VAL A 235 -2.51 6.00 -3.65
N SER A 236 -1.46 5.89 -4.44
CA SER A 236 -1.40 6.43 -5.79
C SER A 236 -0.75 5.44 -6.75
N ASN A 237 -1.10 5.55 -8.03
CA ASN A 237 -0.67 4.62 -9.08
C ASN A 237 -1.07 3.16 -8.79
N ALA A 238 -2.18 2.97 -8.09
CA ALA A 238 -2.78 1.65 -7.91
C ALA A 238 -3.41 1.17 -9.23
N SER A 239 -3.64 -0.15 -9.31
CA SER A 239 -4.38 -0.78 -10.40
C SER A 239 -5.17 -1.96 -9.84
N VAL A 240 -6.08 -1.67 -8.90
CA VAL A 240 -6.82 -2.70 -8.16
C VAL A 240 -8.22 -2.86 -8.74
N ALA A 241 -8.60 -4.09 -9.09
CA ALA A 241 -9.95 -4.40 -9.56
C ALA A 241 -10.95 -4.35 -8.38
N VAL A 242 -12.05 -3.63 -8.58
CA VAL A 242 -13.14 -3.45 -7.61
C VAL A 242 -14.44 -3.96 -8.21
N SER A 243 -15.25 -4.65 -7.42
CA SER A 243 -16.62 -5.02 -7.79
C SER A 243 -17.50 -5.12 -6.55
N THR A 244 -18.81 -5.24 -6.73
CA THR A 244 -19.77 -5.49 -5.64
C THR A 244 -19.48 -6.77 -4.86
N SER A 245 -18.92 -7.79 -5.51
CA SER A 245 -18.46 -9.04 -4.87
C SER A 245 -17.04 -8.95 -4.30
N ASN A 246 -16.38 -7.79 -4.46
CA ASN A 246 -14.98 -7.58 -4.18
C ASN A 246 -14.75 -6.11 -3.75
N PRO A 247 -15.32 -5.69 -2.59
CA PRO A 247 -15.29 -4.30 -2.16
C PRO A 247 -13.87 -3.84 -1.82
N LEU A 248 -13.68 -2.53 -1.74
CA LEU A 248 -12.50 -1.94 -1.13
C LEU A 248 -12.57 -2.25 0.36
N ASP A 249 -11.71 -3.16 0.85
CA ASP A 249 -11.44 -3.28 2.28
C ASP A 249 -10.06 -2.71 2.58
N GLU A 250 -9.87 -2.32 3.84
CA GLU A 250 -8.62 -1.78 4.35
C GLU A 250 -7.46 -2.79 4.31
N ASN A 251 -7.75 -4.09 4.23
CA ASN A 251 -6.75 -5.16 4.18
C ASN A 251 -6.15 -5.37 2.77
N ARG A 252 -6.81 -4.92 1.71
CA ARG A 252 -6.42 -5.23 0.31
C ARG A 252 -5.71 -4.14 -0.44
N MET A 253 -5.56 -2.95 0.15
CA MET A 253 -4.81 -1.86 -0.47
C MET A 253 -3.28 -2.01 -0.34
N VAL A 254 -2.79 -3.14 0.18
CA VAL A 254 -1.36 -3.38 0.45
C VAL A 254 -0.76 -4.53 -0.38
N ALA A 255 -1.56 -5.41 -1.00
CA ALA A 255 -1.04 -6.55 -1.77
C ALA A 255 -1.07 -6.33 -3.31
N SER A 256 -0.36 -5.31 -3.82
CA SER A 256 -0.12 -5.20 -5.27
C SER A 256 0.99 -6.16 -5.71
N SER A 257 0.95 -6.55 -6.99
CA SER A 257 2.09 -7.17 -7.64
C SER A 257 2.96 -6.10 -8.28
N GLY A 258 4.29 -6.27 -8.17
CA GLY A 258 5.30 -5.35 -8.68
C GLY A 258 5.97 -4.54 -7.59
N ASN A 259 7.01 -3.79 -7.96
CA ASN A 259 7.81 -3.02 -7.01
C ASN A 259 7.02 -1.80 -6.51
N ASP A 260 6.90 -1.65 -5.20
CA ASP A 260 6.09 -0.65 -4.51
C ASP A 260 6.89 0.20 -3.50
N ASP A 261 6.38 1.40 -3.22
CA ASP A 261 6.97 2.34 -2.26
C ASP A 261 5.97 2.64 -1.14
N ILE A 262 6.23 2.10 0.05
CA ILE A 262 5.32 2.12 1.21
C ILE A 262 5.98 2.90 2.35
N GLY A 263 5.33 3.98 2.81
CA GLY A 263 5.82 4.79 3.92
C GLY A 263 4.74 4.95 4.99
N ILE A 264 5.02 4.53 6.22
CA ILE A 264 4.05 4.48 7.32
C ILE A 264 4.64 5.17 8.56
N GLU A 265 3.95 6.22 9.03
CA GLU A 265 4.21 6.92 10.29
C GLU A 265 2.98 6.81 11.19
N LEU A 266 3.08 6.01 12.25
CA LEU A 266 2.00 5.77 13.21
C LEU A 266 2.35 6.32 14.60
N PRO A 267 1.35 6.60 15.45
CA PRO A 267 1.62 7.09 16.80
C PRO A 267 2.18 5.97 17.69
N GLY A 268 2.60 6.32 18.91
CA GLY A 268 3.22 5.37 19.84
C GLY A 268 2.27 4.34 20.47
N ARG A 269 0.95 4.47 20.29
CA ARG A 269 -0.03 3.49 20.78
C ARG A 269 -0.95 3.05 19.66
N LEU A 270 -0.95 1.74 19.40
CA LEU A 270 -1.92 1.03 18.59
C LEU A 270 -2.80 0.14 19.48
N TYR A 271 -3.97 -0.23 18.97
CA TYR A 271 -4.93 -1.10 19.67
C TYR A 271 -4.81 -2.57 19.28
N GLN A 272 -4.15 -2.84 18.17
CA GLN A 272 -3.87 -4.17 17.64
C GLN A 272 -2.57 -4.15 16.83
N GLU A 273 -2.07 -5.34 16.53
CA GLU A 273 -0.97 -5.56 15.61
C GLU A 273 -1.35 -5.13 14.19
N ILE A 274 -0.42 -4.46 13.51
CA ILE A 274 -0.54 -4.07 12.11
C ILE A 274 0.67 -4.67 11.39
N VAL A 275 0.39 -5.53 10.42
CA VAL A 275 1.40 -6.10 9.51
C VAL A 275 1.26 -5.43 8.16
N VAL A 276 2.37 -4.91 7.65
CA VAL A 276 2.50 -4.36 6.30
C VAL A 276 2.93 -5.49 5.38
N GLU A 277 2.05 -5.97 4.52
CA GLU A 277 2.34 -7.03 3.56
C GLU A 277 2.76 -6.41 2.22
N ALA A 278 4.06 -6.28 1.94
CA ALA A 278 4.54 -5.59 0.73
C ALA A 278 4.20 -6.37 -0.56
N GLY A 279 4.17 -7.70 -0.48
CA GLY A 279 3.63 -8.55 -1.54
C GLY A 279 4.72 -9.16 -2.42
N ALA A 280 4.57 -9.08 -3.74
CA ALA A 280 5.57 -9.59 -4.68
C ALA A 280 6.15 -8.43 -5.46
N GLY A 281 7.47 -8.30 -5.53
CA GLY A 281 8.11 -7.09 -6.03
C GLY A 281 9.42 -6.89 -5.31
N SER A 282 10.25 -5.96 -5.77
CA SER A 282 11.36 -5.46 -4.97
C SER A 282 10.93 -4.12 -4.37
N ASP A 283 10.48 -4.18 -3.13
CA ASP A 283 9.71 -3.13 -2.48
C ASP A 283 10.58 -2.25 -1.58
N LEU A 284 10.17 -1.00 -1.43
CA LEU A 284 10.75 -0.06 -0.47
C LEU A 284 9.71 0.22 0.61
N VAL A 285 9.95 -0.26 1.82
CA VAL A 285 9.07 -0.04 2.97
C VAL A 285 9.77 0.85 3.99
N SER A 286 9.14 1.91 4.47
CA SER A 286 9.64 2.73 5.57
C SER A 286 8.65 2.80 6.71
N LEU A 287 9.11 2.48 7.92
CA LEU A 287 8.28 2.42 9.13
C LEU A 287 8.77 3.41 10.19
N LYS A 288 7.80 4.02 10.87
CA LYS A 288 8.02 4.82 12.08
C LYS A 288 6.87 4.64 13.07
N GLY A 289 7.19 4.42 14.34
CA GLY A 289 6.24 4.39 15.46
C GLY A 289 5.50 3.06 15.60
N GLY A 290 4.21 3.11 15.96
CA GLY A 290 3.40 1.91 16.15
C GLY A 290 3.58 1.19 17.49
N GLY A 291 4.42 1.70 18.40
CA GLY A 291 4.47 1.23 19.79
C GLY A 291 4.89 -0.22 19.97
N GLY A 292 5.63 -0.78 19.01
CA GLY A 292 6.01 -2.19 19.02
C GLY A 292 4.98 -3.14 18.41
N LEU A 293 3.93 -2.60 17.75
CA LEU A 293 2.86 -3.37 17.09
C LEU A 293 2.79 -3.12 15.59
N LEU A 294 3.76 -2.40 15.01
CA LEU A 294 3.87 -2.17 13.57
C LEU A 294 4.99 -3.03 13.00
N HIS A 295 4.64 -3.93 12.08
CA HIS A 295 5.51 -4.97 11.54
C HIS A 295 5.41 -5.02 10.01
N VAL A 296 6.34 -5.73 9.38
CA VAL A 296 6.37 -5.88 7.92
C VAL A 296 6.67 -7.33 7.53
N ASP A 297 6.00 -7.77 6.48
CA ASP A 297 6.36 -8.91 5.65
C ASP A 297 6.70 -8.40 4.24
N GLY A 298 7.97 -8.56 3.84
CA GLY A 298 8.46 -8.18 2.51
C GLY A 298 7.86 -9.03 1.40
N GLY A 299 7.55 -10.30 1.70
CA GLY A 299 6.99 -11.21 0.72
C GLY A 299 8.05 -11.75 -0.26
N ALA A 300 7.92 -11.49 -1.55
CA ALA A 300 8.80 -12.09 -2.58
C ALA A 300 9.48 -11.04 -3.44
N GLY A 301 10.80 -11.08 -3.51
CA GLY A 301 11.66 -10.21 -4.29
C GLY A 301 12.77 -9.67 -3.41
N ASN A 302 13.43 -8.58 -3.83
CA ASN A 302 14.57 -8.04 -3.08
C ASN A 302 14.13 -6.76 -2.37
N ASP A 303 13.74 -6.88 -1.10
CA ASP A 303 13.07 -5.80 -0.40
C ASP A 303 14.03 -4.94 0.42
N VAL A 304 13.67 -3.66 0.55
CA VAL A 304 14.39 -2.70 1.37
C VAL A 304 13.45 -2.15 2.44
N VAL A 305 13.71 -2.52 3.69
CA VAL A 305 12.95 -2.04 4.85
C VAL A 305 13.75 -0.99 5.61
N VAL A 306 13.27 0.25 5.65
CA VAL A 306 13.86 1.38 6.37
C VAL A 306 13.14 1.59 7.69
N LEU A 307 13.80 1.22 8.79
CA LEU A 307 13.31 1.44 10.14
C LEU A 307 13.79 2.80 10.66
N GLN A 308 12.85 3.72 10.93
CA GLN A 308 13.14 5.06 11.45
C GLN A 308 13.24 5.08 12.98
N ASP A 309 12.72 4.05 13.65
CA ASP A 309 12.86 3.74 15.07
C ASP A 309 12.97 2.21 15.28
N GLY A 310 13.17 1.79 16.53
CA GLY A 310 13.27 0.37 16.91
C GLY A 310 11.94 -0.20 17.41
N GLY A 311 11.89 -1.53 17.63
CA GLY A 311 10.70 -2.20 18.15
C GLY A 311 9.84 -2.88 17.09
N HIS A 312 10.36 -3.07 15.88
CA HIS A 312 9.61 -3.67 14.77
C HIS A 312 9.92 -5.17 14.60
N GLN A 313 8.97 -5.90 14.03
CA GLN A 313 9.23 -7.22 13.47
C GLN A 313 9.30 -7.09 11.96
N VAL A 314 10.32 -7.69 11.37
CA VAL A 314 10.57 -7.70 9.92
C VAL A 314 10.75 -9.14 9.48
N ASN A 315 9.87 -9.62 8.62
CA ASN A 315 10.10 -10.79 7.80
C ASN A 315 10.54 -10.29 6.41
N GLY A 316 11.78 -10.57 6.00
CA GLY A 316 12.27 -10.20 4.67
C GLY A 316 11.59 -11.02 3.57
N GLY A 317 11.26 -12.28 3.87
CA GLY A 317 10.57 -13.16 2.94
C GLY A 317 11.54 -13.89 2.02
N ALA A 318 11.24 -13.91 0.71
CA ALA A 318 11.98 -14.64 -0.29
C ALA A 318 12.73 -13.70 -1.23
N GLY A 319 14.05 -13.74 -1.20
CA GLY A 319 14.91 -13.03 -2.14
C GLY A 319 16.13 -12.52 -1.43
N PHE A 320 16.56 -11.30 -1.76
CA PHE A 320 17.68 -10.63 -1.10
C PHE A 320 17.19 -9.37 -0.40
N ASP A 321 17.10 -9.46 0.92
CA ASP A 321 16.39 -8.48 1.73
C ASP A 321 17.35 -7.66 2.59
N VAL A 322 17.08 -6.36 2.64
CA VAL A 322 17.91 -5.36 3.28
C VAL A 322 17.12 -4.56 4.28
N VAL A 323 17.54 -4.61 5.54
CA VAL A 323 17.05 -3.68 6.56
C VAL A 323 18.03 -2.51 6.70
N LYS A 324 17.52 -1.29 6.58
CA LYS A 324 18.26 -0.05 6.88
C LYS A 324 17.82 0.47 8.25
N PHE A 325 18.80 0.74 9.10
CA PHE A 325 18.59 1.25 10.44
C PHE A 325 19.46 2.50 10.65
N GLY A 326 18.86 3.59 11.16
CA GLY A 326 19.55 4.89 11.25
C GLY A 326 20.69 4.95 12.29
N GLY A 327 20.76 4.01 13.22
CA GLY A 327 21.79 3.97 14.27
C GLY A 327 23.21 3.73 13.73
N ALA A 328 24.23 4.19 14.45
CA ALA A 328 25.63 3.83 14.22
C ALA A 328 25.97 2.49 14.86
N ARG A 329 26.93 1.75 14.31
CA ARG A 329 27.29 0.39 14.78
C ARG A 329 27.64 0.33 16.25
N ALA A 330 28.30 1.37 16.78
CA ALA A 330 28.68 1.43 18.19
C ALA A 330 27.48 1.39 19.16
N GLY A 331 26.30 1.84 18.71
CA GLY A 331 25.05 1.86 19.49
C GLY A 331 24.11 0.70 19.18
N VAL A 332 24.50 -0.24 18.33
CA VAL A 332 23.62 -1.34 17.86
C VAL A 332 24.22 -2.69 18.22
N THR A 333 23.44 -3.50 18.94
CA THR A 333 23.76 -4.89 19.24
C THR A 333 22.93 -5.79 18.34
N VAL A 334 23.60 -6.68 17.60
CA VAL A 334 22.97 -7.73 16.80
C VAL A 334 23.23 -9.07 17.50
N SER A 335 22.19 -9.89 17.63
CA SER A 335 22.31 -11.22 18.23
C SER A 335 21.39 -12.20 17.53
N ALA A 336 21.92 -13.35 17.12
CA ALA A 336 21.11 -14.41 16.54
C ALA A 336 20.07 -14.91 17.55
N THR A 337 18.91 -15.30 17.04
CA THR A 337 17.84 -15.92 17.83
C THR A 337 17.90 -17.44 17.69
N GLY A 338 17.00 -18.16 18.37
CA GLY A 338 16.84 -19.60 18.17
C GLY A 338 16.15 -19.98 16.86
N GLN A 339 15.66 -19.00 16.10
CA GLN A 339 15.01 -19.20 14.81
C GLN A 339 16.04 -19.14 13.68
N GLN A 340 15.96 -20.06 12.72
CA GLN A 340 16.82 -20.04 11.54
C GLN A 340 16.64 -18.72 10.77
N GLY A 341 17.75 -18.04 10.45
CA GLY A 341 17.73 -16.72 9.81
C GLY A 341 17.18 -15.60 10.70
N GLY A 342 16.99 -15.86 12.00
CA GLY A 342 16.42 -14.93 12.96
C GLY A 342 17.49 -14.14 13.72
N PHE A 343 17.30 -12.82 13.82
CA PHE A 343 18.18 -11.90 14.54
C PHE A 343 17.39 -10.89 15.36
N SER A 344 17.93 -10.56 16.53
CA SER A 344 17.49 -9.41 17.33
C SER A 344 18.48 -8.26 17.12
N VAL A 345 17.94 -7.07 16.87
CA VAL A 345 18.70 -5.83 16.69
C VAL A 345 18.26 -4.85 17.76
N LYS A 346 19.10 -4.65 18.76
CA LYS A 346 18.87 -3.70 19.84
C LYS A 346 19.59 -2.40 19.54
N ASP A 347 18.86 -1.28 19.58
CA ASP A 347 19.40 0.05 19.34
C ASP A 347 19.91 0.74 20.61
N ALA A 348 20.41 1.98 20.44
CA ALA A 348 20.97 2.79 21.51
C ALA A 348 19.92 3.27 22.53
N THR A 349 18.65 3.30 22.15
CA THR A 349 17.52 3.62 23.06
C THR A 349 17.12 2.40 23.89
N GLY A 350 17.52 1.21 23.46
CA GLY A 350 17.20 -0.07 24.07
C GLY A 350 16.00 -0.77 23.44
N ALA A 351 15.38 -0.16 22.42
CA ALA A 351 14.34 -0.81 21.63
C ALA A 351 14.94 -1.98 20.83
N VAL A 352 14.15 -3.04 20.65
CA VAL A 352 14.60 -4.28 20.01
C VAL A 352 13.72 -4.58 18.83
N SER A 353 14.31 -4.62 17.64
CA SER A 353 13.66 -5.12 16.43
C SER A 353 14.01 -6.59 16.21
N GLN A 354 13.06 -7.39 15.73
CA GLN A 354 13.25 -8.80 15.36
C GLN A 354 13.26 -8.90 13.84
N LEU A 355 14.29 -9.53 13.29
CA LEU A 355 14.47 -9.73 11.86
C LEU A 355 14.47 -11.22 11.57
N VAL A 356 13.79 -11.64 10.51
CA VAL A 356 13.80 -13.02 9.99
C VAL A 356 13.93 -12.95 8.49
N GLY A 357 14.80 -13.79 7.91
CA GLY A 357 14.97 -13.85 6.45
C GLY A 357 15.50 -12.53 5.87
N VAL A 358 16.44 -11.89 6.57
CA VAL A 358 17.09 -10.65 6.12
C VAL A 358 18.56 -10.94 5.90
N GLU A 359 19.08 -10.66 4.69
CA GLU A 359 20.47 -10.92 4.32
C GLU A 359 21.41 -9.83 4.82
N ARG A 360 20.96 -8.57 4.84
CA ARG A 360 21.79 -7.40 5.17
C ARG A 360 21.11 -6.45 6.13
N LEU A 361 21.88 -6.01 7.13
CA LEU A 361 21.55 -4.86 7.96
C LEU A 361 22.52 -3.72 7.65
N LEU A 362 22.00 -2.62 7.10
CA LEU A 362 22.76 -1.40 6.84
C LEU A 362 22.54 -0.40 7.97
N LEU A 363 23.64 0.04 8.55
CA LEU A 363 23.70 1.07 9.59
C LEU A 363 24.23 2.36 8.98
N SER A 364 24.18 3.45 9.74
CA SER A 364 24.66 4.76 9.26
C SER A 364 26.15 4.80 8.90
N ASP A 365 26.96 3.90 9.48
CA ASP A 365 28.43 3.87 9.35
C ASP A 365 29.00 2.47 9.06
N ALA A 366 28.16 1.44 8.92
CA ALA A 366 28.61 0.06 8.73
C ALA A 366 27.54 -0.81 8.04
N ALA A 367 27.95 -1.95 7.47
CA ALA A 367 27.06 -3.02 7.05
C ALA A 367 27.32 -4.29 7.86
N VAL A 368 26.26 -5.04 8.13
CA VAL A 368 26.30 -6.34 8.79
C VAL A 368 25.66 -7.36 7.84
N ALA A 369 26.39 -8.42 7.53
CA ALA A 369 25.84 -9.57 6.82
C ALA A 369 25.22 -10.54 7.84
N LEU A 370 23.98 -10.96 7.57
CA LEU A 370 23.15 -11.81 8.44
C LEU A 370 22.93 -13.20 7.84
N ASP A 371 23.10 -13.36 6.53
CA ASP A 371 23.09 -14.62 5.78
C ASP A 371 24.34 -15.47 6.03
N ILE A 372 24.56 -15.86 7.28
CA ILE A 372 25.72 -16.64 7.70
C ILE A 372 25.79 -18.01 7.00
N ASP A 373 24.68 -18.53 6.49
CA ASP A 373 24.62 -19.74 5.67
C ASP A 373 24.58 -19.45 4.16
N GLY A 374 24.30 -18.20 3.78
CA GLY A 374 24.19 -17.71 2.41
C GLY A 374 25.51 -17.20 1.83
N VAL A 375 25.41 -16.27 0.87
CA VAL A 375 26.55 -15.77 0.08
C VAL A 375 27.62 -15.17 0.99
N ALA A 376 27.24 -14.31 1.94
CA ALA A 376 28.25 -13.66 2.75
C ALA A 376 28.99 -14.63 3.66
N GLY A 377 28.26 -15.59 4.23
CA GLY A 377 28.88 -16.64 5.02
C GLY A 377 29.84 -17.51 4.22
N GLN A 378 29.48 -17.86 2.99
CA GLN A 378 30.37 -18.60 2.08
C GLN A 378 31.64 -17.80 1.76
N ALA A 379 31.50 -16.50 1.46
CA ALA A 379 32.65 -15.63 1.22
C ALA A 379 33.57 -15.55 2.44
N TYR A 380 33.02 -15.38 3.64
CA TYR A 380 33.79 -15.34 4.88
C TYR A 380 34.56 -16.65 5.10
N ARG A 381 33.86 -17.79 5.02
CA ARG A 381 34.44 -19.11 5.25
C ARG A 381 35.52 -19.44 4.24
N LEU A 382 35.31 -19.16 2.96
CA LEU A 382 36.32 -19.39 1.93
C LEU A 382 37.55 -18.52 2.15
N TYR A 383 37.37 -17.24 2.47
CA TYR A 383 38.47 -16.32 2.69
C TYR A 383 39.30 -16.75 3.91
N GLN A 384 38.64 -17.07 5.04
CA GLN A 384 39.32 -17.59 6.23
C GLN A 384 40.04 -18.91 5.93
N ALA A 385 39.39 -19.82 5.21
CA ALA A 385 39.93 -21.11 4.86
C ALA A 385 41.17 -20.99 3.95
N ALA A 386 41.10 -20.11 2.97
CA ALA A 386 42.14 -19.95 1.97
C ALA A 386 43.38 -19.22 2.50
N LEU A 387 43.23 -18.38 3.52
CA LEU A 387 44.31 -17.47 3.98
C LEU A 387 44.66 -17.62 5.46
N ASN A 388 43.97 -18.51 6.19
CA ASN A 388 44.19 -18.79 7.61
C ASN A 388 44.17 -17.54 8.50
N ARG A 389 43.28 -16.60 8.20
CA ARG A 389 43.06 -15.38 9.00
C ARG A 389 41.64 -14.86 8.80
N ALA A 390 41.19 -13.99 9.71
CA ALA A 390 39.95 -13.26 9.50
C ALA A 390 40.05 -12.43 8.20
N PRO A 391 38.98 -12.38 7.38
CA PRO A 391 38.93 -11.52 6.21
C PRO A 391 39.03 -10.05 6.62
N ASP A 392 39.69 -9.24 5.81
CA ASP A 392 39.57 -7.79 5.96
C ASP A 392 38.19 -7.34 5.43
N GLN A 393 37.63 -6.29 6.03
CA GLN A 393 36.25 -5.89 5.75
C GLN A 393 36.01 -5.45 4.30
N GLY A 394 36.99 -4.81 3.67
CA GLY A 394 36.92 -4.33 2.28
C GLY A 394 37.00 -5.47 1.27
N GLY A 395 37.98 -6.36 1.40
CA GLY A 395 38.13 -7.55 0.58
C GLY A 395 36.95 -8.51 0.72
N LEU A 396 36.43 -8.67 1.95
CA LEU A 396 35.20 -9.44 2.17
C LEU A 396 34.01 -8.81 1.46
N GLY A 397 33.83 -7.49 1.59
CA GLY A 397 32.76 -6.77 0.90
C GLY A 397 32.83 -6.86 -0.62
N PHE A 398 34.03 -6.85 -1.19
CA PHE A 398 34.25 -7.09 -2.62
C PHE A 398 33.73 -8.47 -3.04
N TRP A 399 34.09 -9.53 -2.32
CA TRP A 399 33.64 -10.88 -2.66
C TRP A 399 32.15 -11.09 -2.44
N ILE A 400 31.60 -10.54 -1.35
CA ILE A 400 30.16 -10.54 -1.09
C ILE A 400 29.42 -9.90 -2.28
N ASN A 401 29.83 -8.69 -2.69
CA ASN A 401 29.19 -7.99 -3.81
C ASN A 401 29.29 -8.78 -5.13
N ALA A 402 30.44 -9.39 -5.41
CA ALA A 402 30.65 -10.19 -6.60
C ALA A 402 29.76 -11.44 -6.61
N MET A 403 29.63 -12.12 -5.47
CA MET A 403 28.84 -13.33 -5.32
C MET A 403 27.33 -13.05 -5.30
N ASP A 404 26.89 -11.96 -4.67
CA ASP A 404 25.50 -11.49 -4.71
C ASP A 404 25.05 -11.21 -6.16
N LYS A 405 25.99 -10.86 -7.04
CA LYS A 405 25.78 -10.66 -8.50
C LYS A 405 26.00 -11.93 -9.34
N GLY A 406 26.14 -13.10 -8.72
CA GLY A 406 26.20 -14.40 -9.39
C GLY A 406 27.60 -14.97 -9.63
N THR A 407 28.66 -14.35 -9.09
CA THR A 407 30.00 -14.99 -9.09
C THR A 407 29.96 -16.26 -8.23
N SER A 408 30.36 -17.41 -8.77
CA SER A 408 30.33 -18.66 -8.01
C SER A 408 31.43 -18.71 -6.96
N LEU A 409 31.17 -19.41 -5.85
CA LEU A 409 32.15 -19.65 -4.78
C LEU A 409 33.47 -20.24 -5.33
N THR A 410 33.39 -21.16 -6.29
CA THR A 410 34.56 -21.77 -6.93
C THR A 410 35.38 -20.75 -7.73
N SER A 411 34.74 -19.76 -8.36
CA SER A 411 35.45 -18.69 -9.09
C SER A 411 36.17 -17.75 -8.13
N VAL A 412 35.54 -17.45 -6.99
CA VAL A 412 36.18 -16.72 -5.89
C VAL A 412 37.38 -17.52 -5.36
N ALA A 413 37.22 -18.82 -5.14
CA ALA A 413 38.30 -19.69 -4.66
C ALA A 413 39.50 -19.68 -5.61
N ALA A 414 39.26 -19.78 -6.93
CA ALA A 414 40.32 -19.68 -7.93
C ALA A 414 41.05 -18.33 -7.85
N SER A 415 40.30 -17.23 -7.75
CA SER A 415 40.87 -15.88 -7.66
C SER A 415 41.70 -15.68 -6.38
N VAL A 416 41.24 -16.20 -5.24
CA VAL A 416 41.99 -16.15 -3.99
C VAL A 416 43.26 -17.01 -4.10
N MET A 417 43.19 -18.19 -4.75
CA MET A 417 44.36 -19.05 -4.98
C MET A 417 45.44 -18.40 -5.87
N ASP A 418 45.04 -17.54 -6.81
CA ASP A 418 45.96 -16.80 -7.67
C ASP A 418 46.64 -15.61 -6.96
N SER A 419 46.13 -15.23 -5.80
CA SER A 419 46.67 -14.14 -5.00
C SER A 419 48.13 -14.42 -4.58
N LYS A 420 48.89 -13.35 -4.36
CA LYS A 420 50.23 -13.47 -3.79
C LYS A 420 50.17 -14.09 -2.40
N GLU A 421 49.17 -13.72 -1.61
CA GLU A 421 49.01 -14.18 -0.23
C GLU A 421 48.81 -15.70 -0.14
N PHE A 422 47.96 -16.27 -1.00
CA PHE A 422 47.79 -17.72 -1.06
C PHE A 422 49.08 -18.42 -1.48
N ARG A 423 49.79 -17.92 -2.48
CA ARG A 423 51.08 -18.50 -2.92
C ARG A 423 52.15 -18.43 -1.83
N ASP A 424 52.16 -17.37 -1.03
CA ASP A 424 53.08 -17.25 0.11
C ASP A 424 52.72 -18.27 1.22
N ALA A 425 51.42 -18.50 1.47
CA ALA A 425 50.96 -19.43 2.51
C ALA A 425 51.04 -20.92 2.11
N TYR A 426 50.81 -21.27 0.84
CA TYR A 426 50.70 -22.66 0.37
C TYR A 426 51.86 -23.10 -0.55
N GLY A 427 52.72 -22.16 -0.97
CA GLY A 427 53.86 -22.39 -1.84
C GLY A 427 53.56 -22.22 -3.34
N VAL A 428 54.62 -22.09 -4.13
CA VAL A 428 54.55 -22.00 -5.59
C VAL A 428 54.53 -23.43 -6.16
N ASN A 429 53.33 -23.95 -6.42
CA ASN A 429 53.06 -25.31 -6.95
C ASN A 429 53.23 -26.48 -5.94
N PRO A 430 52.48 -26.50 -4.82
CA PRO A 430 52.43 -27.69 -3.97
C PRO A 430 51.87 -28.89 -4.75
N SER A 431 52.32 -30.10 -4.41
CA SER A 431 51.66 -31.34 -4.86
C SER A 431 50.23 -31.44 -4.32
N ASN A 432 49.40 -32.31 -4.90
CA ASN A 432 48.01 -32.48 -4.46
C ASN A 432 47.94 -32.91 -2.99
N GLN A 433 48.81 -33.82 -2.56
CA GLN A 433 48.89 -34.26 -1.18
C GLN A 433 49.32 -33.15 -0.22
N GLU A 434 50.35 -32.37 -0.58
CA GLU A 434 50.80 -31.22 0.25
C GLU A 434 49.70 -30.17 0.36
N LEU A 435 49.00 -29.88 -0.74
CA LEU A 435 47.93 -28.89 -0.76
C LEU A 435 46.76 -29.28 0.14
N VAL A 436 46.26 -30.51 0.02
CA VAL A 436 45.16 -31.01 0.87
C VAL A 436 45.59 -31.08 2.33
N THR A 437 46.83 -31.49 2.61
CA THR A 437 47.35 -31.50 3.99
C THR A 437 47.34 -30.10 4.58
N ARG A 438 47.82 -29.09 3.85
CA ARG A 438 47.77 -27.69 4.29
C ARG A 438 46.35 -27.15 4.43
N PHE A 439 45.40 -27.59 3.59
CA PHE A 439 43.99 -27.22 3.76
C PHE A 439 43.45 -27.73 5.10
N TYR A 440 43.69 -28.97 5.48
CA TYR A 440 43.25 -29.47 6.79
C TYR A 440 43.92 -28.72 7.95
N GLU A 441 45.24 -28.46 7.86
CA GLU A 441 45.99 -27.78 8.91
C GLU A 441 45.57 -26.31 9.08
N ASN A 442 45.34 -25.60 7.98
CA ASN A 442 45.03 -24.18 7.99
C ASN A 442 43.53 -23.89 8.18
N ILE A 443 42.65 -24.75 7.69
CA ILE A 443 41.19 -24.54 7.72
C ILE A 443 40.58 -25.19 8.97
N LEU A 444 40.93 -26.45 9.21
CA LEU A 444 40.33 -27.27 10.26
C LEU A 444 41.20 -27.34 11.52
N HIS A 445 42.39 -26.73 11.49
CA HIS A 445 43.36 -26.71 12.59
C HIS A 445 43.72 -28.11 13.13
N ARG A 446 43.74 -29.11 12.24
CA ARG A 446 44.09 -30.50 12.56
C ARG A 446 44.75 -31.19 11.37
N ALA A 447 45.45 -32.29 11.63
CA ALA A 447 45.94 -33.16 10.57
C ALA A 447 44.76 -33.83 9.84
N PRO A 448 44.88 -34.10 8.52
CA PRO A 448 43.86 -34.83 7.80
C PRO A 448 43.81 -36.29 8.25
N GLU A 449 42.60 -36.82 8.36
CA GLU A 449 42.40 -38.26 8.45
C GLU A 449 42.75 -38.95 7.13
N ALA A 450 43.27 -40.18 7.20
CA ALA A 450 43.76 -40.90 6.03
C ALA A 450 42.70 -41.05 4.92
N ALA A 451 41.44 -41.30 5.29
CA ALA A 451 40.34 -41.43 4.35
C ALA A 451 40.01 -40.10 3.64
N GLY A 452 39.96 -39.00 4.37
CA GLY A 452 39.68 -37.66 3.83
C GLY A 452 40.81 -37.16 2.94
N LEU A 453 42.07 -37.34 3.36
CA LEU A 453 43.24 -37.04 2.54
C LEU A 453 43.19 -37.81 1.22
N SER A 454 43.00 -39.13 1.30
CA SER A 454 42.95 -40.00 0.11
C SER A 454 41.81 -39.59 -0.82
N TYR A 455 40.63 -39.28 -0.28
CA TYR A 455 39.48 -38.86 -1.08
C TYR A 455 39.77 -37.59 -1.88
N TRP A 456 40.24 -36.52 -1.22
CA TRP A 456 40.50 -35.24 -1.90
C TRP A 456 41.67 -35.32 -2.87
N VAL A 457 42.73 -36.06 -2.53
CA VAL A 457 43.85 -36.30 -3.46
C VAL A 457 43.38 -37.05 -4.69
N GLU A 458 42.55 -38.09 -4.53
CA GLU A 458 41.96 -38.83 -5.67
C GLU A 458 41.09 -37.93 -6.55
N GLN A 459 40.30 -37.01 -5.96
CA GLN A 459 39.54 -36.03 -6.74
C GLN A 459 40.46 -35.12 -7.57
N LEU A 460 41.54 -34.61 -6.97
CA LEU A 460 42.52 -33.76 -7.66
C LEU A 460 43.25 -34.53 -8.77
N ASP A 461 43.63 -35.78 -8.52
CA ASP A 461 44.29 -36.65 -9.50
C ASP A 461 43.37 -37.03 -10.68
N LYS A 462 42.04 -37.07 -10.43
CA LYS A 462 41.01 -37.22 -11.46
C LYS A 462 40.69 -35.94 -12.23
N GLY A 463 41.36 -34.83 -11.92
CA GLY A 463 41.24 -33.56 -12.64
C GLY A 463 40.21 -32.59 -12.07
N VAL A 464 39.68 -32.82 -10.86
CA VAL A 464 38.89 -31.79 -10.16
C VAL A 464 39.77 -30.58 -9.88
N ALA A 465 39.25 -29.38 -10.12
CA ALA A 465 39.99 -28.14 -9.91
C ALA A 465 40.33 -27.95 -8.42
N ARG A 466 41.55 -27.52 -8.12
CA ARG A 466 41.99 -27.20 -6.74
C ARG A 466 41.07 -26.18 -6.05
N ALA A 467 40.56 -25.21 -6.80
CA ALA A 467 39.58 -24.23 -6.33
C ALA A 467 38.25 -24.87 -5.89
N ALA A 468 37.81 -25.94 -6.56
CA ALA A 468 36.61 -26.67 -6.17
C ALA A 468 36.82 -27.47 -4.88
N VAL A 469 38.02 -28.04 -4.67
CA VAL A 469 38.38 -28.70 -3.41
C VAL A 469 38.44 -27.71 -2.26
N LEU A 470 39.07 -26.54 -2.46
CA LEU A 470 39.10 -25.47 -1.46
C LEU A 470 37.69 -25.01 -1.07
N ALA A 471 36.83 -24.72 -2.06
CA ALA A 471 35.43 -24.35 -1.81
C ALA A 471 34.64 -25.46 -1.08
N GLY A 472 34.89 -26.73 -1.42
CA GLY A 472 34.26 -27.86 -0.75
C GLY A 472 34.67 -28.00 0.71
N ILE A 473 35.96 -27.83 1.02
CA ILE A 473 36.47 -27.89 2.40
C ILE A 473 36.00 -26.67 3.21
N SER A 474 35.98 -25.47 2.60
CA SER A 474 35.50 -24.26 3.29
C SER A 474 34.02 -24.35 3.69
N GLU A 475 33.21 -25.08 2.92
CA GLU A 475 31.78 -25.32 3.21
C GLU A 475 31.52 -26.60 3.99
N SER A 476 32.55 -27.30 4.45
CA SER A 476 32.38 -28.49 5.29
C SER A 476 31.64 -28.16 6.59
N GLY A 477 30.84 -29.11 7.10
CA GLY A 477 30.10 -28.94 8.35
C GLY A 477 31.03 -28.64 9.54
N GLU A 478 32.24 -29.19 9.53
CA GLU A 478 33.28 -28.92 10.53
C GLU A 478 33.71 -27.45 10.51
N ASN A 479 34.02 -26.88 9.33
CA ASN A 479 34.40 -25.48 9.22
C ASN A 479 33.26 -24.52 9.59
N LYS A 480 32.02 -24.83 9.20
CA LYS A 480 30.83 -24.07 9.60
C LYS A 480 30.66 -24.02 11.11
N VAL A 481 30.79 -25.17 11.78
CA VAL A 481 30.74 -25.25 13.25
C VAL A 481 31.90 -24.49 13.89
N GLY A 482 33.11 -24.57 13.33
CA GLY A 482 34.28 -23.85 13.84
C GLY A 482 34.12 -22.33 13.83
N LEU A 483 33.38 -21.79 12.84
CA LEU A 483 33.22 -20.35 12.65
C LEU A 483 31.93 -19.78 13.25
N ILE A 484 31.02 -20.62 13.78
CA ILE A 484 29.75 -20.15 14.34
C ILE A 484 29.94 -19.16 15.49
N GLY A 485 30.97 -19.34 16.32
CA GLY A 485 31.29 -18.43 17.43
C GLY A 485 31.78 -17.05 16.98
N VAL A 486 32.21 -16.92 15.72
CA VAL A 486 32.74 -15.68 15.13
C VAL A 486 31.65 -14.98 14.32
N MET A 487 30.92 -15.73 13.51
CA MET A 487 29.96 -15.18 12.55
C MET A 487 28.50 -15.29 12.98
N GLY A 488 28.19 -16.06 14.03
CA GLY A 488 26.82 -16.45 14.37
C GLY A 488 25.86 -15.28 14.61
N ASN A 489 26.35 -14.15 15.13
CA ASN A 489 25.55 -12.93 15.32
C ASN A 489 25.54 -12.00 14.09
N GLY A 490 25.89 -12.53 12.92
CA GLY A 490 26.30 -11.74 11.77
C GLY A 490 27.69 -11.14 11.95
N PHE A 491 28.22 -10.58 10.87
CA PHE A 491 29.55 -9.97 10.87
C PHE A 491 29.60 -8.70 10.02
N THR A 492 30.45 -7.77 10.44
CA THR A 492 30.62 -6.49 9.76
C THR A 492 31.51 -6.60 8.53
N TYR A 493 31.15 -5.91 7.45
CA TYR A 493 31.98 -5.77 6.25
C TYR A 493 31.85 -4.36 5.68
N THR A 494 32.75 -3.98 4.77
CA THR A 494 32.67 -2.68 4.07
C THR A 494 31.95 -2.90 2.74
N PRO A 495 30.72 -2.40 2.55
CA PRO A 495 30.01 -2.56 1.29
C PRO A 495 30.75 -1.82 0.17
N ILE A 496 30.73 -2.41 -1.03
CA ILE A 496 31.18 -1.70 -2.24
C ILE A 496 30.05 -0.78 -2.67
N GLU A 497 30.27 0.54 -2.63
CA GLU A 497 29.35 1.51 -3.23
C GLU A 497 29.26 1.25 -4.73
N GLY A 498 28.04 1.03 -5.21
CA GLY A 498 27.72 0.74 -6.61
C GLY A 498 26.83 1.81 -7.21
#